data_AF-A0A9C8H5Q6-F1
#
_entry.id   AF-A0A9C8H5Q6-F1
#
_cell.length_a   1.000
_cell.length_b   1.000
_cell.length_c   1.000
_cell.angle_alpha   90.00
_cell.angle_beta   90.00
_cell.angle_gamma   90.00
#
_symmetry.space_group_name_H-M   'P 1'
#
loop_
_entity.id
_entity.type
_entity.pdbx_description
1 polymer ?
#
loop_
_entity_poly.entity_id
_entity_poly.type
_entity_poly.pdbx_seq_one_letter_code
_entity_poly.pdbx_strand_id
1 'polypeptide(L)'
;MPSLARSALLAAALALAPVAAQAQQLVGEYVAVIGPQDLCNSRGERLREPWQILRQDRANFHRFGQRDPGDEGDPFLADANNRAAMKRMLMGGRIDPVAARSIVAGG
;
A
#
# COMPACT_ATOMS: atom_id res chain seq x y z
N MET A 1 1.61 62.86 8.77
CA MET A 1 2.35 61.59 8.87
C MET A 1 1.40 60.45 8.54
N PRO A 2 1.28 60.02 7.27
CA PRO A 2 0.50 58.83 6.98
C PRO A 2 1.33 57.57 7.31
N SER A 3 0.61 56.51 7.66
CA SER A 3 0.94 55.12 7.35
C SER A 3 2.07 54.39 8.10
N LEU A 4 2.01 54.34 9.43
CA LEU A 4 2.55 53.18 10.16
C LEU A 4 1.51 52.05 10.30
N ALA A 5 0.22 52.40 10.39
CA ALA A 5 -0.88 51.43 10.54
C ALA A 5 -1.12 50.55 9.29
N ARG A 6 -0.77 51.04 8.09
CA ARG A 6 -0.91 50.26 6.84
C ARG A 6 0.14 49.15 6.69
N SER A 7 1.31 49.30 7.31
CA SER A 7 2.39 48.30 7.23
C SER A 7 2.18 47.12 8.17
N ALA A 8 1.48 47.31 9.29
CA ALA A 8 1.19 46.24 10.24
C ALA A 8 0.15 45.22 9.72
N LEU A 9 -0.78 45.67 8.86
CA LEU A 9 -1.80 44.81 8.26
C LEU A 9 -1.26 43.88 7.16
N LEU A 10 -0.14 44.23 6.52
CA LEU A 10 0.50 43.36 5.52
C LEU A 10 1.29 42.20 6.15
N ALA A 11 1.82 42.39 7.37
CA ALA A 11 2.63 41.38 8.05
C ALA A 11 1.78 40.25 8.67
N ALA A 12 0.55 40.56 9.09
CA ALA A 12 -0.37 39.56 9.67
C ALA A 12 -0.98 38.60 8.63
N ALA A 13 -0.99 38.98 7.35
CA ALA A 13 -1.54 38.15 6.26
C ALA A 13 -0.60 37.01 5.82
N LEU A 14 0.71 37.09 6.12
CA LEU A 14 1.69 36.06 5.73
C LEU A 14 1.73 34.86 6.68
N ALA A 15 1.12 34.94 7.87
CA ALA A 15 1.14 33.87 8.88
C ALA A 15 0.02 32.82 8.71
N LEU A 16 -0.91 33.04 7.76
CA LEU A 16 -2.01 32.13 7.44
C LEU A 16 -1.77 31.35 6.13
N ALA A 17 -0.50 31.19 5.72
CA ALA A 17 -0.17 30.36 4.57
C ALA A 17 -0.76 28.95 4.78
N PRO A 18 -1.63 28.46 3.88
CA PRO A 18 -2.17 27.12 4.01
C PRO A 18 -1.00 26.14 4.00
N VAL A 19 -0.89 25.33 5.06
CA VAL A 19 -0.01 24.15 5.02
C VAL A 19 -0.46 23.35 3.81
N ALA A 20 0.40 23.29 2.78
CA ALA A 20 0.11 22.54 1.58
C ALA A 20 -0.24 21.10 1.99
N ALA A 21 -1.47 20.68 1.74
CA ALA A 21 -1.89 19.31 1.97
C ALA A 21 -0.97 18.41 1.14
N GLN A 22 -0.19 17.55 1.80
CA GLN A 22 0.61 16.52 1.14
C GLN A 22 -0.37 15.52 0.54
N ALA A 23 -0.52 15.54 -0.79
CA ALA A 23 -1.31 14.54 -1.49
C ALA A 23 -0.63 13.17 -1.34
N GLN A 24 -1.41 12.12 -1.07
CA GLN A 24 -0.89 10.75 -1.08
C GLN A 24 -0.34 10.44 -2.47
N GLN A 25 0.93 10.09 -2.53
CA GLN A 25 1.57 9.65 -3.77
C GLN A 25 1.40 8.14 -3.92
N LEU A 26 1.12 7.69 -5.14
CA LEU A 26 1.09 6.27 -5.47
C LEU A 26 2.51 5.69 -5.33
N VAL A 27 2.68 4.75 -4.40
CA VAL A 27 3.98 4.11 -4.13
C VAL A 27 4.21 2.90 -5.05
N GLY A 28 3.13 2.30 -5.56
CA GLY A 28 3.18 1.20 -6.50
C GLY A 28 1.78 0.67 -6.82
N GLU A 29 1.68 0.01 -7.96
CA GLU A 29 0.52 -0.70 -8.47
C GLU A 29 1.02 -1.98 -9.16
N TYR A 30 0.23 -3.05 -9.10
CA TYR A 30 0.54 -4.30 -9.76
C TYR A 30 -0.73 -5.11 -10.01
N VAL A 31 -0.69 -5.96 -11.03
CA VAL A 31 -1.65 -7.04 -11.24
C VAL A 31 -1.10 -8.34 -10.65
N ALA A 32 -1.96 -9.09 -9.97
CA ALA A 32 -1.64 -10.41 -9.45
C ALA A 32 -2.77 -11.40 -9.74
N VAL A 33 -2.38 -12.62 -10.08
CA VAL A 33 -3.24 -13.80 -10.05
C VAL A 33 -2.97 -14.51 -8.73
N ILE A 34 -4.02 -14.87 -8.00
CA ILE A 34 -3.88 -15.59 -6.72
C ILE A 34 -4.02 -17.09 -6.99
N GLY A 35 -2.90 -17.78 -7.13
CA GLY A 35 -2.86 -19.21 -7.38
C GLY A 35 -2.94 -20.07 -6.10
N PRO A 36 -3.11 -21.40 -6.23
CA PRO A 36 -3.11 -22.32 -5.10
C PRO A 36 -1.85 -22.26 -4.22
N GLN A 37 -0.69 -21.90 -4.79
CA GLN A 37 0.56 -21.76 -4.06
C GLN A 37 0.60 -20.56 -3.10
N ASP A 38 -0.27 -19.57 -3.28
CA ASP A 38 -0.32 -18.37 -2.44
C ASP A 38 -1.23 -18.55 -1.23
N LEU A 39 -2.07 -19.59 -1.29
CA LEU A 39 -3.05 -19.93 -0.27
C LEU A 39 -2.41 -20.57 0.97
N CYS A 40 -1.15 -21.00 0.89
CA CYS A 40 -0.43 -21.69 1.95
C CYS A 40 0.91 -21.03 2.21
N ASN A 41 1.36 -20.99 3.48
CA ASN A 41 2.70 -20.52 3.79
C ASN A 41 3.77 -21.56 3.38
N SER A 42 5.04 -21.22 3.58
CA SER A 42 6.18 -22.10 3.26
C SER A 42 6.24 -23.42 4.06
N ARG A 43 5.38 -23.61 5.08
CA ARG A 43 5.20 -24.87 5.81
C ARG A 43 4.00 -25.67 5.33
N GLY A 44 3.29 -25.19 4.30
CA GLY A 44 2.06 -25.81 3.79
C GLY A 44 0.80 -25.48 4.62
N GLU A 45 0.88 -24.56 5.58
CA GLU A 45 -0.27 -24.20 6.40
C GLU A 45 -1.18 -23.21 5.67
N ARG A 46 -2.49 -23.49 5.65
CA ARG A 46 -3.51 -22.65 5.00
C ARG A 46 -3.56 -21.26 5.64
N LEU A 47 -3.36 -20.24 4.81
CA LEU A 47 -3.54 -18.84 5.15
C LEU A 47 -5.03 -18.49 5.12
N ARG A 48 -5.47 -17.63 6.04
CA ARG A 48 -6.90 -17.31 6.23
C ARG A 48 -7.23 -15.84 6.12
N GLU A 49 -6.22 -14.99 6.14
CA GLU A 49 -6.36 -13.55 6.02
C GLU A 49 -5.88 -13.05 4.64
N PRO A 50 -6.57 -12.09 4.01
CA PRO A 50 -6.17 -11.56 2.71
C PRO A 50 -4.73 -11.04 2.70
N TRP A 51 -4.31 -10.34 3.76
CA TRP A 51 -2.95 -9.80 3.86
C TRP A 51 -1.89 -10.90 3.96
N GLN A 52 -2.22 -12.07 4.49
CA GLN A 52 -1.28 -13.19 4.55
C GLN A 52 -1.03 -13.72 3.14
N ILE A 53 -2.10 -13.91 2.38
CA ILE A 53 -2.09 -14.44 1.02
C ILE A 53 -1.34 -13.49 0.10
N LEU A 54 -1.67 -12.19 0.10
CA LEU A 54 -0.94 -11.18 -0.69
C LEU A 54 0.55 -11.10 -0.35
N ARG A 55 0.92 -11.28 0.93
CA ARG A 55 2.34 -11.32 1.32
C ARG A 55 3.04 -12.59 0.86
N GLN A 56 2.34 -13.72 0.86
CA GLN A 56 2.88 -14.99 0.38
C GLN A 56 3.06 -14.95 -1.13
N ASP A 57 2.05 -14.48 -1.85
CA ASP A 57 2.06 -14.19 -3.28
C ASP A 57 3.26 -13.30 -3.68
N ARG A 58 3.41 -12.13 -3.05
CA ARG A 58 4.57 -11.26 -3.36
C ARG A 58 5.91 -11.85 -2.90
N ALA A 59 5.92 -12.79 -1.94
CA ALA A 59 7.13 -13.55 -1.63
C ALA A 59 7.43 -14.62 -2.69
N ASN A 60 6.40 -15.31 -3.19
CA ASN A 60 6.48 -16.26 -4.28
C ASN A 60 7.06 -15.56 -5.52
N PHE A 61 6.51 -14.40 -5.90
CA PHE A 61 6.96 -13.66 -7.07
C PHE A 61 8.40 -13.16 -6.99
N HIS A 62 8.76 -12.47 -5.90
CA HIS A 62 10.02 -11.72 -5.79
C HIS A 62 11.17 -12.51 -5.15
N ARG A 63 10.87 -13.45 -4.25
CA ARG A 63 11.90 -14.20 -3.52
C ARG A 63 12.06 -15.62 -4.04
N PHE A 64 10.96 -16.31 -4.34
CA PHE A 64 11.01 -17.74 -4.67
C PHE A 64 10.96 -18.02 -6.17
N GLY A 65 10.67 -17.01 -7.01
CA GLY A 65 10.52 -17.18 -8.45
C GLY A 65 9.31 -18.03 -8.85
N GLN A 66 8.35 -18.20 -7.93
CA GLN A 66 7.09 -18.89 -8.18
C GLN A 66 6.06 -17.82 -8.55
N ARG A 67 5.65 -17.81 -9.81
CA ARG A 67 4.80 -16.75 -10.39
C ARG A 67 3.65 -17.40 -11.13
N ASP A 68 2.49 -16.78 -11.06
CA ASP A 68 1.36 -17.17 -11.90
C ASP A 68 1.41 -16.48 -13.28
N PRO A 69 0.88 -17.12 -14.33
CA PRO A 69 0.72 -16.48 -15.63
C PRO A 69 -0.15 -15.22 -15.51
N GLY A 70 0.43 -14.06 -15.84
CA GLY A 70 -0.25 -12.77 -15.76
C GLY A 70 0.15 -11.92 -14.55
N ASP A 71 0.99 -12.43 -13.65
CA ASP A 71 1.55 -11.62 -12.58
C ASP A 71 2.49 -10.53 -13.11
N GLU A 72 2.31 -9.33 -12.57
CA GLU A 72 3.23 -8.22 -12.76
C GLU A 72 4.21 -8.11 -11.60
N GLY A 73 5.40 -7.65 -11.93
CA GLY A 73 6.41 -7.31 -10.93
C GLY A 73 6.22 -5.90 -10.41
N ASP A 74 6.57 -5.71 -9.15
CA ASP A 74 6.54 -4.40 -8.51
C ASP A 74 7.86 -4.16 -7.74
N PRO A 75 8.64 -3.10 -8.07
CA PRO A 75 9.94 -2.89 -7.42
C PRO A 75 9.84 -2.61 -5.91
N PHE A 76 8.71 -2.07 -5.46
CA PHE A 76 8.52 -1.68 -4.06
C PHE A 76 8.45 -2.89 -3.13
N LEU A 77 7.68 -3.91 -3.50
CA LEU A 77 7.48 -5.14 -2.72
C LEU A 77 8.53 -6.21 -3.00
N ALA A 78 9.55 -5.92 -3.83
CA ALA A 78 10.77 -6.71 -3.87
C ALA A 78 11.49 -6.72 -2.50
N ASP A 79 11.39 -5.63 -1.74
CA ASP A 79 11.90 -5.55 -0.36
C ASP A 79 10.97 -6.28 0.63
N ALA A 80 11.55 -7.17 1.44
CA ALA A 80 10.83 -7.89 2.49
C ALA A 80 10.22 -6.98 3.57
N ASN A 81 10.85 -5.85 3.87
CA ASN A 81 10.35 -4.87 4.83
C ASN A 81 9.09 -4.16 4.31
N ASN A 82 9.04 -3.87 3.00
CA ASN A 82 7.85 -3.29 2.37
C ASN A 82 6.70 -4.30 2.34
N ARG A 83 6.99 -5.58 2.07
CA ARG A 83 5.99 -6.66 2.26
C ARG A 83 5.52 -6.78 3.71
N ALA A 84 6.36 -6.53 4.70
CA ALA A 84 5.95 -6.50 6.10
C ALA A 84 5.08 -5.27 6.44
N ALA A 85 5.39 -4.11 5.84
CA ALA A 85 4.60 -2.90 5.97
C ALA A 85 3.19 -3.04 5.36
N MET A 86 3.05 -3.81 4.26
CA MET A 86 1.76 -4.12 3.63
C MET A 86 0.74 -4.67 4.65
N LYS A 87 1.15 -5.51 5.60
CA LYS A 87 0.24 -5.99 6.67
C LYS A 87 -0.41 -4.81 7.41
N ARG A 88 0.40 -3.84 7.84
CA ARG A 88 -0.12 -2.68 8.59
C ARG A 88 -1.05 -1.85 7.72
N MET A 89 -0.70 -1.67 6.45
CA MET A 89 -1.53 -0.95 5.49
C MET A 89 -2.88 -1.63 5.28
N LEU A 90 -2.92 -2.96 5.10
CA LEU A 90 -4.16 -3.69 4.89
C LEU A 90 -5.02 -3.80 6.17
N MET A 91 -4.39 -3.87 7.34
CA MET A 91 -5.10 -3.89 8.62
C MET A 91 -5.65 -2.52 9.03
N GLY A 92 -4.95 -1.44 8.69
CA GLY A 92 -5.35 -0.06 9.01
C GLY A 92 -6.08 0.68 7.88
N GLY A 93 -6.04 0.13 6.67
CA GLY A 93 -6.67 0.68 5.47
C GLY A 93 -7.99 -0.02 5.13
N ARG A 94 -8.36 0.06 3.85
CA ARG A 94 -9.57 -0.57 3.33
C ARG A 94 -9.21 -1.55 2.23
N ILE A 95 -9.72 -2.77 2.36
CA ILE A 95 -9.85 -3.72 1.27
C ILE A 95 -11.33 -3.83 0.89
N ASP A 96 -11.63 -3.95 -0.39
CA ASP A 96 -13.01 -4.24 -0.79
C ASP A 96 -13.44 -5.61 -0.22
N PRO A 97 -14.62 -5.73 0.42
CA PRO A 97 -15.04 -6.99 1.04
C PRO A 97 -15.20 -8.15 0.06
N VAL A 98 -15.57 -7.89 -1.20
CA VAL A 98 -15.66 -8.93 -2.23
C VAL A 98 -14.24 -9.37 -2.59
N ALA A 99 -13.34 -8.43 -2.86
CA ALA A 99 -11.95 -8.73 -3.16
C ALA A 99 -11.28 -9.53 -2.03
N ALA A 100 -11.51 -9.15 -0.76
CA ALA A 100 -10.99 -9.87 0.39
C ALA A 100 -11.43 -11.35 0.41
N ARG A 101 -12.71 -11.63 0.11
CA ARG A 101 -13.24 -12.99 0.03
C ARG A 101 -12.66 -13.75 -1.16
N SER A 102 -12.58 -13.13 -2.32
CA SER A 102 -11.95 -13.72 -3.52
C SER A 102 -10.49 -14.09 -3.27
N ILE A 103 -9.70 -13.21 -2.67
CA ILE A 103 -8.30 -13.48 -2.32
C ILE A 103 -8.21 -14.68 -1.37
N VAL A 104 -9.05 -14.73 -0.33
CA VAL A 104 -9.08 -15.87 0.59
C VAL A 104 -9.52 -17.15 -0.11
N ALA A 105 -10.39 -17.08 -1.11
CA ALA A 105 -10.85 -18.24 -1.88
C ALA A 105 -9.86 -18.73 -2.96
N GLY A 106 -8.93 -17.88 -3.41
CA GLY A 106 -7.97 -18.21 -4.47
C GLY A 106 -8.28 -17.57 -5.84
N GLY A 107 -8.77 -16.33 -5.84
CA GLY A 107 -9.14 -15.59 -7.05
C GLY A 107 -10.61 -15.71 -7.38
#